data_AF-A0A963QWE3-F1
#
_entry.id   AF-A0A963QWE3-F1
#
_cell.length_a   1.000
_cell.length_b   1.000
_cell.length_c   1.000
_cell.angle_alpha   90.00
_cell.angle_beta   90.00
_cell.angle_gamma   90.00
#
_symmetry.space_group_name_H-M   'P 1'
#
loop_
_entity.id
_entity.type
_entity.pdbx_description
1 polymer ?
#
loop_
_entity_poly.entity_id
_entity_poly.type
_entity_poly.pdbx_seq_one_letter_code
_entity_poly.pdbx_strand_id
1 'polypeptide(L)'
;INKFYILDLQPKNSFIRFAVEQGFTVFVLSWVNPDERLSHKTFEDYMLEGPLDALKAIEKATGEKDVTAIGYCLGGTLMSSTLAYMAKKKDDRVKAVTLFTTLLDFAEPGELGVFIDEEQLAAIEEKMSKRGYLDGADMAGTFNMLRANDLIWSFVVNNYLLGKEPFPFDLLYWNSDSTRMPAAMHGYYLRRCYHENALVKGEIKLGGEQIDLSRIETPTYWVSTKEDHIAPWTSTYAATQIFRGPKRFVLAGSGHIAGVINPPASGKYGYWTNDDLPAEPEAFLAGATQHDGSWWHDWAEWNRAKSGPKVDARQPGSGKLKPIEDAPGRYVAREPRKVLN
;
A
#
# COMPACT_ATOMS: atom_id res chain seq x y z
N ILE A 1 1.90 -0.37 9.56
CA ILE A 1 3.39 -0.29 9.55
C ILE A 1 3.83 1.18 9.52
N ASN A 2 3.41 1.99 8.54
CA ASN A 2 3.62 3.44 8.54
C ASN A 2 2.31 4.23 8.32
N LYS A 3 2.33 5.53 8.60
CA LYS A 3 1.17 6.43 8.47
C LYS A 3 0.88 6.77 7.01
N PHE A 4 -0.38 7.11 6.71
CA PHE A 4 -0.86 7.32 5.34
C PHE A 4 -0.20 8.51 4.61
N TYR A 5 0.34 9.48 5.36
CA TYR A 5 0.79 10.77 4.81
C TYR A 5 2.05 10.68 3.93
N ILE A 6 2.61 9.48 3.70
CA ILE A 6 3.56 9.27 2.59
C ILE A 6 2.96 9.66 1.23
N LEU A 7 1.64 9.52 1.08
CA LEU A 7 0.91 9.95 -0.11
C LEU A 7 0.55 11.46 -0.08
N ASP A 8 0.83 12.16 1.01
CA ASP A 8 0.48 13.57 1.23
C ASP A 8 1.53 14.30 2.08
N LEU A 9 2.80 14.23 1.67
CA LEU A 9 3.92 14.75 2.45
C LEU A 9 3.96 16.28 2.49
N GLN A 10 4.35 16.89 1.37
CA GLN A 10 4.42 18.33 1.16
C GLN A 10 3.58 18.68 -0.06
N PRO A 11 3.13 19.93 -0.19
CA PRO A 11 2.32 20.34 -1.33
C PRO A 11 2.94 20.04 -2.71
N LYS A 12 4.27 19.91 -2.80
CA LYS A 12 5.01 19.63 -4.05
C LYS A 12 5.16 18.14 -4.40
N ASN A 13 5.00 17.24 -3.44
CA ASN A 13 5.20 15.79 -3.60
C ASN A 13 4.02 14.99 -3.01
N SER A 14 2.86 15.62 -2.88
CA SER A 14 1.62 14.99 -2.47
C SER A 14 0.91 14.36 -3.67
N PHE A 15 0.79 13.03 -3.66
CA PHE A 15 -0.02 12.27 -4.61
C PHE A 15 -1.51 12.56 -4.41
N ILE A 16 -1.95 12.68 -3.15
CA ILE A 16 -3.35 12.99 -2.82
C ILE A 16 -3.76 14.35 -3.40
N ARG A 17 -2.91 15.37 -3.22
CA ARG A 17 -3.14 16.69 -3.82
C ARG A 17 -3.19 16.60 -5.33
N PHE A 18 -2.23 15.90 -5.96
CA PHE A 18 -2.24 15.68 -7.40
C PHE A 18 -3.55 15.03 -7.87
N ALA A 19 -4.01 13.97 -7.21
CA ALA A 19 -5.27 13.30 -7.56
C ALA A 19 -6.48 14.23 -7.46
N VAL A 20 -6.54 15.08 -6.42
CA VAL A 20 -7.58 16.11 -6.28
C VAL A 20 -7.49 17.14 -7.42
N GLU A 21 -6.28 17.60 -7.77
CA GLU A 21 -6.05 18.52 -8.90
C GLU A 21 -6.41 17.89 -10.26
N GLN A 22 -6.32 16.57 -10.39
CA GLN A 22 -6.81 15.82 -11.57
C GLN A 22 -8.36 15.72 -11.63
N GLY A 23 -9.06 16.20 -10.60
CA GLY A 23 -10.52 16.25 -10.52
C GLY A 23 -11.16 15.04 -9.84
N PHE A 24 -10.40 14.21 -9.14
CA PHE A 24 -10.95 13.08 -8.38
C PHE A 24 -11.46 13.54 -7.00
N THR A 25 -12.60 13.00 -6.56
CA THR A 25 -12.98 13.07 -5.14
C THR A 25 -12.19 12.00 -4.39
N VAL A 26 -11.29 12.42 -3.50
CA VAL A 26 -10.38 11.50 -2.79
C VAL A 26 -10.84 11.28 -1.36
N PHE A 27 -11.00 10.01 -0.97
CA PHE A 27 -11.18 9.57 0.42
C PHE A 27 -9.95 8.80 0.85
N VAL A 28 -9.55 8.93 2.12
CA VAL A 28 -8.34 8.30 2.66
C VAL A 28 -8.67 7.57 3.96
N LEU A 29 -8.20 6.33 4.07
CA LEU A 29 -8.23 5.57 5.31
C LEU A 29 -7.05 5.96 6.20
N SER A 30 -7.32 6.76 7.24
CA SER A 30 -6.35 7.06 8.29
C SER A 30 -6.45 6.03 9.42
N TRP A 31 -5.57 5.04 9.42
CA TRP A 31 -5.52 3.99 10.44
C TRP A 31 -5.20 4.53 11.83
N VAL A 32 -5.88 3.99 12.85
CA VAL A 32 -5.56 4.26 14.25
C VAL A 32 -4.21 3.64 14.60
N ASN A 33 -3.39 4.34 15.40
CA ASN A 33 -2.21 3.74 16.01
C ASN A 33 -2.68 2.92 17.23
N PRO A 34 -2.61 1.57 17.20
CA PRO A 34 -3.24 0.74 18.22
C PRO A 34 -2.54 0.81 19.57
N ASP A 35 -3.33 0.62 20.63
CA ASP A 35 -2.88 0.38 22.00
C ASP A 35 -3.37 -1.00 22.47
N GLU A 36 -3.14 -1.34 23.74
CA GLU A 36 -3.51 -2.64 24.32
C GLU A 36 -5.00 -2.97 24.14
N ARG A 37 -5.86 -1.96 24.05
CA ARG A 37 -7.31 -2.13 23.88
C ARG A 37 -7.68 -2.68 22.50
N LEU A 38 -6.82 -2.46 21.51
CA LEU A 38 -7.00 -2.93 20.13
C LEU A 38 -6.15 -4.16 19.81
N SER A 39 -5.45 -4.74 20.79
CA SER A 39 -4.57 -5.92 20.62
C SER A 39 -5.24 -7.13 19.98
N HIS A 40 -6.54 -7.29 20.22
CA HIS A 40 -7.37 -8.38 19.69
C HIS A 40 -7.76 -8.20 18.21
N LYS A 41 -7.56 -7.01 17.62
CA LYS A 41 -7.95 -6.73 16.24
C LYS A 41 -7.13 -7.60 15.27
N THR A 42 -7.84 -8.36 14.45
CA THR A 42 -7.32 -9.33 13.49
C THR A 42 -7.20 -8.74 12.08
N PHE A 43 -6.56 -9.46 11.17
CA PHE A 43 -6.57 -9.09 9.74
C PHE A 43 -7.99 -9.00 9.15
N GLU A 44 -8.90 -9.85 9.64
CA GLU A 44 -10.33 -9.81 9.27
C GLU A 44 -11.01 -8.52 9.76
N ASP A 45 -10.76 -8.09 10.99
CA ASP A 45 -11.30 -6.82 11.51
C ASP A 45 -10.84 -5.64 10.67
N TYR A 46 -9.56 -5.62 10.24
CA TYR A 46 -9.05 -4.59 9.34
C TYR A 46 -9.77 -4.58 7.99
N MET A 47 -10.20 -5.72 7.47
CA MET A 47 -10.98 -5.83 6.23
C MET A 47 -12.42 -5.32 6.42
N LEU A 48 -13.08 -5.77 7.49
CA LEU A 48 -14.48 -5.45 7.77
C LEU A 48 -14.67 -3.98 8.18
N GLU A 49 -13.87 -3.51 9.13
CA GLU A 49 -13.97 -2.17 9.73
C GLU A 49 -13.13 -1.11 8.97
N GLY A 50 -12.30 -1.55 8.02
CA GLY A 50 -11.50 -0.68 7.16
C GLY A 50 -12.18 -0.42 5.80
N PRO A 51 -11.75 -1.09 4.72
CA PRO A 51 -12.25 -0.83 3.37
C PRO A 51 -13.76 -1.07 3.23
N LEU A 52 -14.33 -2.14 3.80
CA LEU A 52 -15.75 -2.45 3.63
C LEU A 52 -16.67 -1.43 4.31
N ASP A 53 -16.32 -0.96 5.51
CA ASP A 53 -17.03 0.11 6.20
C ASP A 53 -16.78 1.48 5.56
N ALA A 54 -15.58 1.74 5.05
CA ALA A 54 -15.31 2.96 4.28
C ALA A 54 -16.18 3.07 3.04
N LEU A 55 -16.40 1.98 2.29
CA LEU A 55 -17.32 1.98 1.15
C LEU A 55 -18.73 2.43 1.55
N LYS A 56 -19.25 1.95 2.70
CA LYS A 56 -20.56 2.37 3.22
C LYS A 56 -20.56 3.86 3.59
N ALA A 57 -19.48 4.34 4.20
CA ALA A 57 -19.34 5.74 4.59
C ALA A 57 -19.27 6.67 3.37
N ILE A 58 -18.53 6.27 2.32
CA ILE A 58 -18.43 6.99 1.05
C ILE A 58 -19.80 7.07 0.40
N GLU A 59 -20.51 5.95 0.25
CA GLU A 59 -21.86 5.93 -0.31
C GLU A 59 -22.82 6.84 0.47
N LYS A 60 -22.73 6.85 1.80
CA LYS A 60 -23.53 7.74 2.64
C LYS A 60 -23.14 9.22 2.48
N ALA A 61 -21.86 9.51 2.23
CA ALA A 61 -21.35 10.88 2.07
C ALA A 61 -21.68 11.45 0.68
N THR A 62 -21.59 10.64 -0.37
CA THR A 62 -21.65 11.12 -1.76
C THR A 62 -22.91 10.70 -2.50
N GLY A 63 -23.60 9.64 -2.05
CA GLY A 63 -24.64 8.95 -2.81
C GLY A 63 -24.10 7.96 -3.85
N GLU A 64 -22.78 7.92 -4.07
CA GLU A 64 -22.14 7.04 -5.06
C GLU A 64 -21.85 5.68 -4.44
N LYS A 65 -22.42 4.64 -5.04
CA LYS A 65 -22.16 3.25 -4.64
C LYS A 65 -20.83 2.72 -5.18
N ASP A 66 -20.42 3.22 -6.34
CA ASP A 66 -19.28 2.73 -7.09
C ASP A 66 -18.03 3.59 -6.87
N VAL A 67 -16.88 2.96 -6.64
CA VAL A 67 -15.61 3.66 -6.41
C VAL A 67 -14.48 3.03 -7.20
N THR A 68 -13.42 3.81 -7.43
CA THR A 68 -12.09 3.23 -7.65
C THR A 68 -11.31 3.23 -6.33
N ALA A 69 -10.44 2.24 -6.14
CA ALA A 69 -9.71 2.03 -4.89
C ALA A 69 -8.20 2.04 -5.12
N ILE A 70 -7.44 2.46 -4.11
CA ILE A 70 -5.98 2.39 -4.10
C ILE A 70 -5.54 1.62 -2.86
N GLY A 71 -4.67 0.63 -3.05
CA GLY A 71 -3.95 -0.07 -2.00
C GLY A 71 -2.45 0.13 -2.15
N TYR A 72 -1.76 0.43 -1.04
CA TYR A 72 -0.30 0.64 -1.02
C TYR A 72 0.35 -0.32 -0.03
N CYS A 73 1.35 -1.08 -0.48
CA CYS A 73 2.09 -2.05 0.31
C CYS A 73 1.12 -3.06 0.98
N LEU A 74 1.20 -3.26 2.29
CA LEU A 74 0.24 -4.08 3.06
C LEU A 74 -1.22 -3.65 2.87
N GLY A 75 -1.48 -2.36 2.64
CA GLY A 75 -2.82 -1.87 2.30
C GLY A 75 -3.32 -2.45 0.97
N GLY A 76 -2.44 -2.72 0.02
CA GLY A 76 -2.75 -3.45 -1.21
C GLY A 76 -3.02 -4.93 -0.97
N THR A 77 -2.27 -5.59 -0.08
CA THR A 77 -2.55 -6.99 0.31
C THR A 77 -3.93 -7.12 0.95
N LEU A 78 -4.27 -6.17 1.84
CA LEU A 78 -5.61 -6.08 2.44
C LEU A 78 -6.69 -5.78 1.39
N MET A 79 -6.45 -4.82 0.48
CA MET A 79 -7.40 -4.47 -0.58
C MET A 79 -7.65 -5.64 -1.53
N SER A 80 -6.62 -6.36 -1.95
CA SER A 80 -6.75 -7.56 -2.80
C SER A 80 -7.51 -8.68 -2.10
N SER A 81 -7.23 -8.90 -0.81
CA SER A 81 -8.02 -9.85 0.02
C SER A 81 -9.49 -9.42 0.11
N THR A 82 -9.73 -8.12 0.26
CA THR A 82 -11.08 -7.53 0.28
C THR A 82 -11.80 -7.74 -1.05
N LEU A 83 -11.12 -7.55 -2.19
CA LEU A 83 -11.71 -7.77 -3.52
C LEU A 83 -12.08 -9.23 -3.75
N ALA A 84 -11.23 -10.17 -3.34
CA ALA A 84 -11.55 -11.60 -3.41
C ALA A 84 -12.77 -11.96 -2.53
N TYR A 85 -12.84 -11.39 -1.32
CA TYR A 85 -14.01 -11.51 -0.45
C TYR A 85 -15.27 -10.92 -1.13
N MET A 86 -15.18 -9.71 -1.69
CA MET A 86 -16.28 -9.03 -2.39
C MET A 86 -16.75 -9.83 -3.60
N ALA A 87 -15.83 -10.39 -4.41
CA ALA A 87 -16.17 -11.25 -5.55
C ALA A 87 -16.99 -12.48 -5.10
N LYS A 88 -16.62 -13.10 -3.97
CA LYS A 88 -17.38 -14.21 -3.38
C LYS A 88 -18.77 -13.79 -2.91
N LYS A 89 -18.89 -12.58 -2.34
CA LYS A 89 -20.17 -11.97 -1.92
C LYS A 89 -20.97 -11.35 -3.08
N LYS A 90 -20.44 -11.36 -4.31
CA LYS A 90 -21.01 -10.68 -5.48
C LYS A 90 -21.21 -9.17 -5.26
N ASP A 91 -20.31 -8.58 -4.51
CA ASP A 91 -20.25 -7.14 -4.28
C ASP A 91 -19.33 -6.50 -5.32
N ASP A 92 -19.90 -5.66 -6.18
CA ASP A 92 -19.24 -5.10 -7.35
C ASP A 92 -18.94 -3.60 -7.20
N ARG A 93 -18.97 -3.06 -5.97
CA ARG A 93 -18.80 -1.63 -5.69
C ARG A 93 -17.43 -1.06 -6.08
N VAL A 94 -16.38 -1.88 -6.15
CA VAL A 94 -15.06 -1.43 -6.59
C VAL A 94 -14.90 -1.69 -8.09
N LYS A 95 -14.94 -0.62 -8.89
CA LYS A 95 -14.92 -0.68 -10.37
C LYS A 95 -13.53 -0.71 -10.98
N ALA A 96 -12.53 -0.28 -10.23
CA ALA A 96 -11.12 -0.38 -10.58
C ALA A 96 -10.28 -0.32 -9.31
N VAL A 97 -9.12 -0.96 -9.32
CA VAL A 97 -8.17 -0.92 -8.21
C VAL A 97 -6.77 -0.57 -8.70
N THR A 98 -6.05 0.22 -7.92
CA THR A 98 -4.65 0.52 -8.13
C THR A 98 -3.83 -0.07 -6.98
N LEU A 99 -2.74 -0.77 -7.28
CA LEU A 99 -1.87 -1.41 -6.30
C LEU A 99 -0.45 -0.84 -6.42
N PHE A 100 0.00 -0.14 -5.38
CA PHE A 100 1.36 0.40 -5.29
C PHE A 100 2.25 -0.57 -4.51
N THR A 101 3.36 -1.01 -5.10
CA THR A 101 4.41 -1.89 -4.54
C THR A 101 3.86 -2.94 -3.57
N THR A 102 2.87 -3.68 -4.06
CA THR A 102 2.06 -4.60 -3.24
C THR A 102 2.49 -6.03 -3.49
N LEU A 103 2.96 -6.69 -2.43
CA LEU A 103 3.19 -8.13 -2.43
C LEU A 103 1.87 -8.86 -2.22
N LEU A 104 1.59 -9.81 -3.11
CA LEU A 104 0.49 -10.78 -2.96
C LEU A 104 1.05 -12.20 -2.96
N ASP A 105 2.01 -12.46 -3.85
CA ASP A 105 2.88 -13.64 -3.78
C ASP A 105 4.11 -13.31 -2.93
N PHE A 106 4.27 -14.03 -1.83
CA PHE A 106 5.35 -13.87 -0.86
C PHE A 106 6.41 -14.96 -0.99
N ALA A 107 6.45 -15.72 -2.10
CA ALA A 107 7.49 -16.74 -2.31
C ALA A 107 8.91 -16.15 -2.27
N GLU A 108 9.08 -14.97 -2.87
CA GLU A 108 10.35 -14.22 -2.92
C GLU A 108 10.11 -12.80 -2.39
N PRO A 109 9.90 -12.60 -1.08
CA PRO A 109 9.40 -11.33 -0.53
C PRO A 109 10.51 -10.27 -0.36
N GLY A 110 11.67 -10.47 -0.98
CA GLY A 110 12.85 -9.61 -0.84
C GLY A 110 13.63 -9.88 0.45
N GLU A 111 14.42 -8.89 0.87
CA GLU A 111 15.33 -9.01 2.03
C GLU A 111 14.59 -9.36 3.33
N LEU A 112 13.30 -9.00 3.43
CA LEU A 112 12.43 -9.36 4.56
C LEU A 112 12.32 -10.87 4.77
N GLY A 113 12.37 -11.67 3.71
CA GLY A 113 12.24 -13.13 3.80
C GLY A 113 13.36 -13.78 4.62
N VAL A 114 14.53 -13.16 4.68
CA VAL A 114 15.68 -13.67 5.45
C VAL A 114 15.44 -13.60 6.96
N PHE A 115 14.54 -12.72 7.41
CA PHE A 115 14.23 -12.49 8.82
C PHE A 115 12.92 -13.13 9.27
N ILE A 116 12.40 -14.09 8.48
CA ILE A 116 11.11 -14.73 8.74
C ILE A 116 11.30 -16.24 8.72
N ASP A 117 11.74 -16.77 9.85
CA ASP A 117 11.80 -18.20 10.15
C ASP A 117 10.95 -18.53 11.40
N GLU A 118 10.74 -19.82 11.65
CA GLU A 118 9.88 -20.30 12.75
C GLU A 118 10.34 -19.79 14.13
N GLU A 119 11.66 -19.74 14.37
CA GLU A 119 12.23 -19.32 15.66
C GLU A 119 12.04 -17.81 15.88
N GLN A 120 12.30 -17.00 14.85
CA GLN A 120 12.11 -15.55 14.87
C GLN A 120 10.63 -15.19 15.02
N LEU A 121 9.74 -15.91 14.33
CA LEU A 121 8.30 -15.71 14.47
C LEU A 121 7.81 -16.03 15.88
N ALA A 122 8.23 -17.17 16.44
CA ALA A 122 7.88 -17.53 17.81
C ALA A 122 8.37 -16.48 18.83
N ALA A 123 9.57 -15.93 18.64
CA ALA A 123 10.11 -14.87 19.49
C ALA A 123 9.31 -13.55 19.37
N ILE A 124 8.90 -13.18 18.16
CA ILE A 124 8.06 -11.99 17.93
C ILE A 124 6.66 -12.19 18.53
N GLU A 125 6.06 -13.36 18.33
CA GLU A 125 4.77 -13.75 18.92
C GLU A 125 4.82 -13.73 20.45
N GLU A 126 5.89 -14.23 21.07
CA GLU A 126 6.06 -14.19 22.53
C GLU A 126 6.13 -12.75 23.04
N LYS A 127 6.93 -11.88 22.39
CA LYS A 127 7.01 -10.46 22.77
C LYS A 127 5.65 -9.76 22.64
N MET A 128 4.94 -10.01 21.55
CA MET A 128 3.62 -9.46 21.29
C MET A 128 2.57 -9.99 22.28
N SER A 129 2.68 -11.24 22.73
CA SER A 129 1.75 -11.83 23.71
C SER A 129 1.78 -11.10 25.06
N LYS A 130 2.95 -10.56 25.45
CA LYS A 130 3.13 -9.84 26.72
C LYS A 130 2.56 -8.42 26.70
N ARG A 131 2.54 -7.75 25.53
CA ARG A 131 2.16 -6.34 25.38
C ARG A 131 0.86 -6.12 24.58
N GLY A 132 0.38 -7.12 23.86
CA GLY A 132 -0.76 -7.03 22.96
C GLY A 132 -0.46 -6.41 21.58
N TYR A 133 0.75 -5.91 21.37
CA TYR A 133 1.24 -5.34 20.10
C TYR A 133 2.77 -5.40 20.04
N LEU A 134 3.35 -5.22 18.85
CA LEU A 134 4.79 -4.98 18.70
C LEU A 134 5.05 -3.47 18.73
N ASP A 135 6.02 -3.02 19.55
CA ASP A 135 6.30 -1.59 19.65
C ASP A 135 6.92 -1.05 18.35
N GLY A 136 6.66 0.23 18.06
CA GLY A 136 7.17 0.89 16.87
C GLY A 136 8.70 0.87 16.79
N ALA A 137 9.41 0.91 17.93
CA ALA A 137 10.88 0.83 17.96
C ALA A 137 11.40 -0.55 17.54
N ASP A 138 10.75 -1.64 17.97
CA ASP A 138 11.11 -3.01 17.59
C ASP A 138 10.85 -3.24 16.09
N MET A 139 9.72 -2.75 15.59
CA MET A 139 9.39 -2.83 14.16
C MET A 139 10.30 -1.95 13.31
N ALA A 140 10.64 -0.74 13.79
CA ALA A 140 11.61 0.14 13.15
C ALA A 140 13.00 -0.47 13.14
N GLY A 141 13.41 -1.26 14.14
CA GLY A 141 14.68 -1.99 14.13
C GLY A 141 14.82 -2.94 12.94
N THR A 142 13.83 -3.80 12.71
CA THR A 142 13.80 -4.71 11.56
C THR A 142 13.71 -3.95 10.24
N PHE A 143 12.78 -2.99 10.11
CA PHE A 143 12.63 -2.19 8.89
C PHE A 143 13.85 -1.29 8.61
N ASN A 144 14.54 -0.76 9.62
CA ASN A 144 15.74 0.06 9.42
C ASN A 144 16.96 -0.79 9.04
N MET A 145 17.05 -2.06 9.48
CA MET A 145 18.08 -2.98 8.97
C MET A 145 17.89 -3.26 7.48
N LEU A 146 16.63 -3.37 7.03
CA LEU A 146 16.26 -3.58 5.62
C LEU A 146 16.34 -2.29 4.78
N ARG A 147 16.01 -1.15 5.37
CA ARG A 147 16.07 0.17 4.73
C ARG A 147 17.43 0.86 4.88
N ALA A 148 18.41 0.24 5.54
CA ALA A 148 19.76 0.80 5.64
C ALA A 148 20.37 1.01 4.25
N ASN A 149 20.07 0.11 3.29
CA ASN A 149 20.50 0.29 1.91
C ASN A 149 19.78 1.46 1.21
N ASP A 150 18.45 1.58 1.37
CA ASP A 150 17.66 2.62 0.69
C ASP A 150 17.81 4.02 1.28
N LEU A 151 17.98 4.15 2.60
CA LEU A 151 18.03 5.45 3.30
C LEU A 151 19.46 5.92 3.58
N ILE A 152 20.40 5.00 3.82
CA ILE A 152 21.78 5.32 4.22
C ILE A 152 22.74 5.03 3.07
N TRP A 153 22.68 3.86 2.43
CA TRP A 153 23.64 3.51 1.38
C TRP A 153 23.36 4.23 0.05
N SER A 154 22.10 4.34 -0.38
CA SER A 154 21.73 5.15 -1.54
C SER A 154 22.07 6.63 -1.33
N PHE A 155 21.96 7.13 -0.10
CA PHE A 155 22.38 8.47 0.32
C PHE A 155 23.91 8.63 0.23
N VAL A 156 24.69 7.66 0.73
CA VAL A 156 26.16 7.70 0.66
C VAL A 156 26.65 7.55 -0.79
N VAL A 157 26.11 6.62 -1.58
CA VAL A 157 26.51 6.44 -2.98
C VAL A 157 26.10 7.64 -3.82
N ASN A 158 24.86 8.13 -3.73
CA ASN A 158 24.42 9.26 -4.53
C ASN A 158 25.07 10.58 -4.09
N ASN A 159 25.23 10.85 -2.80
CA ASN A 159 25.76 12.15 -2.33
C ASN A 159 27.28 12.18 -2.23
N TYR A 160 27.89 11.14 -1.64
CA TYR A 160 29.31 11.13 -1.33
C TYR A 160 30.16 10.67 -2.51
N LEU A 161 29.68 9.69 -3.30
CA LEU A 161 30.42 9.17 -4.47
C LEU A 161 30.01 9.83 -5.79
N LEU A 162 28.73 10.22 -5.95
CA LEU A 162 28.20 10.75 -7.22
C LEU A 162 27.82 12.24 -7.19
N GLY A 163 27.94 12.92 -6.03
CA GLY A 163 27.67 14.36 -5.90
C GLY A 163 26.22 14.79 -6.17
N LYS A 164 25.25 13.91 -6.02
CA LYS A 164 23.81 14.16 -6.23
C LYS A 164 23.17 14.74 -4.96
N GLU A 165 21.93 15.24 -5.10
CA GLU A 165 21.20 15.90 -4.01
C GLU A 165 20.80 14.95 -2.86
N PRO A 166 20.79 15.44 -1.61
CA PRO A 166 20.50 14.65 -0.42
C PRO A 166 19.06 14.10 -0.38
N PHE A 167 18.89 12.98 0.33
CA PHE A 167 17.59 12.35 0.53
C PHE A 167 16.64 13.33 1.26
N PRO A 168 15.40 13.52 0.78
CA PRO A 168 14.49 14.50 1.36
C PRO A 168 14.19 14.26 2.86
N PHE A 169 14.29 15.32 3.68
CA PHE A 169 14.05 15.26 5.13
C PHE A 169 12.61 14.86 5.50
N ASP A 170 11.63 15.18 4.66
CA ASP A 170 10.23 14.79 4.86
C ASP A 170 10.04 13.26 4.79
N LEU A 171 10.76 12.57 3.91
CA LEU A 171 10.77 11.11 3.85
C LEU A 171 11.42 10.48 5.09
N LEU A 172 12.51 11.07 5.59
CA LEU A 172 13.15 10.63 6.83
C LEU A 172 12.24 10.82 8.05
N TYR A 173 11.50 11.93 8.09
CA TYR A 173 10.51 12.17 9.14
C TYR A 173 9.41 11.10 9.11
N TRP A 174 8.80 10.86 7.94
CA TRP A 174 7.78 9.81 7.79
C TRP A 174 8.31 8.42 8.20
N ASN A 175 9.56 8.11 7.83
CA ASN A 175 10.16 6.82 8.18
C ASN A 175 10.33 6.65 9.69
N SER A 176 10.69 7.72 10.42
CA SER A 176 10.87 7.68 11.87
C SER A 176 9.55 7.69 12.66
N ASP A 177 8.47 8.19 12.06
CA ASP A 177 7.12 8.22 12.64
C ASP A 177 6.36 6.89 12.43
N SER A 178 6.87 5.85 13.08
CA SER A 178 6.32 4.48 13.00
C SER A 178 4.92 4.34 13.63
N THR A 179 4.17 3.33 13.18
CA THR A 179 2.89 2.91 13.78
C THR A 179 3.05 1.58 14.50
N ARG A 180 2.17 1.24 15.44
CA ARG A 180 2.08 -0.11 16.00
C ARG A 180 1.16 -0.98 15.13
N MET A 181 1.21 -2.29 15.33
CA MET A 181 0.22 -3.23 14.80
C MET A 181 -0.27 -4.16 15.92
N PRO A 182 -1.57 -4.48 15.98
CA PRO A 182 -2.09 -5.42 16.97
C PRO A 182 -1.42 -6.79 16.82
N ALA A 183 -1.18 -7.47 17.95
CA ALA A 183 -0.52 -8.77 17.97
C ALA A 183 -1.20 -9.78 17.04
N ALA A 184 -2.54 -9.86 17.12
CA ALA A 184 -3.32 -10.81 16.34
C ALA A 184 -3.19 -10.56 14.82
N MET A 185 -3.25 -9.31 14.38
CA MET A 185 -3.08 -8.95 12.97
C MET A 185 -1.64 -9.16 12.50
N HIS A 186 -0.65 -8.75 13.29
CA HIS A 186 0.76 -8.83 12.90
C HIS A 186 1.25 -10.28 12.81
N GLY A 187 1.00 -11.09 13.84
CA GLY A 187 1.36 -12.51 13.83
C GLY A 187 0.68 -13.25 12.68
N TYR A 188 -0.61 -12.99 12.45
CA TYR A 188 -1.32 -13.55 11.31
C TYR A 188 -0.67 -13.18 9.97
N TYR A 189 -0.31 -11.92 9.77
CA TYR A 189 0.29 -11.45 8.52
C TYR A 189 1.67 -12.08 8.28
N LEU A 190 2.54 -12.10 9.29
CA LEU A 190 3.85 -12.72 9.15
C LEU A 190 3.75 -14.23 8.89
N ARG A 191 2.90 -14.93 9.66
CA ARG A 191 2.72 -16.37 9.55
C ARG A 191 2.07 -16.78 8.23
N ARG A 192 0.90 -16.23 7.94
CA ARG A 192 0.07 -16.66 6.80
C ARG A 192 0.59 -16.09 5.49
N CYS A 193 1.10 -14.86 5.47
CA CYS A 193 1.60 -14.27 4.22
C CYS A 193 3.09 -14.57 4.02
N TYR A 194 3.97 -14.02 4.85
CA TYR A 194 5.42 -14.13 4.60
C TYR A 194 5.97 -15.55 4.72
N HIS A 195 5.57 -16.30 5.75
CA HIS A 195 6.12 -17.63 5.98
C HIS A 195 5.43 -18.71 5.13
N GLU A 196 4.10 -18.75 5.16
CA GLU A 196 3.36 -19.83 4.52
C GLU A 196 2.94 -19.52 3.07
N ASN A 197 3.03 -18.27 2.64
CA ASN A 197 2.52 -17.79 1.35
C ASN A 197 1.06 -18.24 1.08
N ALA A 198 0.25 -18.27 2.14
CA ALA A 198 -1.10 -18.83 2.18
C ALA A 198 -2.11 -18.03 1.34
N LEU A 199 -1.80 -16.76 1.04
CA LEU A 199 -2.70 -15.88 0.29
C LEU A 199 -2.87 -16.35 -1.17
N VAL A 200 -1.78 -16.55 -1.90
CA VAL A 200 -1.84 -17.04 -3.30
C VAL A 200 -2.24 -18.50 -3.41
N LYS A 201 -1.99 -19.30 -2.36
CA LYS A 201 -2.46 -20.69 -2.24
C LYS A 201 -3.97 -20.78 -1.99
N GLY A 202 -4.62 -19.66 -1.71
CA GLY A 202 -6.05 -19.61 -1.43
C GLY A 202 -6.41 -20.31 -0.11
N GLU A 203 -5.54 -20.25 0.89
CA GLU A 203 -5.68 -20.92 2.21
C GLU A 203 -6.12 -19.95 3.32
N ILE A 204 -6.25 -18.66 3.02
CA ILE A 204 -6.75 -17.63 3.94
C ILE A 204 -8.29 -17.62 3.94
N LYS A 205 -8.89 -17.63 5.14
CA LYS A 205 -10.34 -17.42 5.33
C LYS A 205 -10.58 -16.10 6.06
N LEU A 206 -11.45 -15.25 5.51
CA LEU A 206 -11.88 -13.99 6.12
C LEU A 206 -13.39 -13.83 5.97
N GLY A 207 -14.07 -13.41 7.02
CA GLY A 207 -15.52 -13.24 7.07
C GLY A 207 -16.28 -14.52 6.73
N GLY A 208 -15.71 -15.68 7.08
CA GLY A 208 -16.21 -17.02 6.75
C GLY A 208 -15.99 -17.47 5.31
N GLU A 209 -15.37 -16.66 4.45
CA GLU A 209 -15.14 -16.98 3.04
C GLU A 209 -13.68 -17.32 2.76
N GLN A 210 -13.46 -18.29 1.87
CA GLN A 210 -12.12 -18.58 1.34
C GLN A 210 -11.69 -17.45 0.39
N ILE A 211 -10.51 -16.89 0.63
CA ILE A 211 -9.93 -15.84 -0.19
C ILE A 211 -9.20 -16.48 -1.37
N ASP A 212 -9.69 -16.19 -2.57
CA ASP A 212 -9.17 -16.71 -3.83
C ASP A 212 -8.93 -15.52 -4.78
N LEU A 213 -7.66 -15.13 -4.91
CA LEU A 213 -7.26 -13.98 -5.73
C LEU A 213 -7.58 -14.18 -7.23
N SER A 214 -7.70 -15.43 -7.69
CA SER A 214 -8.05 -15.72 -9.08
C SER A 214 -9.49 -15.32 -9.42
N ARG A 215 -10.33 -15.01 -8.43
CA ARG A 215 -11.71 -14.52 -8.64
C ARG A 215 -11.79 -13.02 -8.85
N ILE A 216 -10.68 -12.30 -8.77
CA ILE A 216 -10.68 -10.85 -8.93
C ILE A 216 -10.74 -10.51 -10.42
N GLU A 217 -11.91 -10.04 -10.85
CA GLU A 217 -12.19 -9.57 -12.21
C GLU A 217 -12.11 -8.03 -12.34
N THR A 218 -11.90 -7.33 -11.21
CA THR A 218 -11.77 -5.87 -11.17
C THR A 218 -10.57 -5.41 -12.03
N PRO A 219 -10.77 -4.44 -12.95
CA PRO A 219 -9.66 -3.80 -13.66
C PRO A 219 -8.59 -3.30 -12.69
N THR A 220 -7.35 -3.74 -12.88
CA THR A 220 -6.27 -3.49 -11.93
C THR A 220 -5.08 -2.79 -12.59
N TYR A 221 -4.59 -1.75 -11.93
CA TYR A 221 -3.38 -1.01 -12.30
C TYR A 221 -2.30 -1.26 -11.25
N TRP A 222 -1.18 -1.85 -11.64
CA TRP A 222 -0.03 -2.05 -10.76
C TRP A 222 1.02 -0.97 -11.00
N VAL A 223 1.59 -0.48 -9.91
CA VAL A 223 2.85 0.25 -9.92
C VAL A 223 3.83 -0.48 -9.04
N SER A 224 4.92 -0.92 -9.65
CA SER A 224 6.09 -1.43 -8.93
C SER A 224 7.29 -0.55 -9.23
N THR A 225 8.32 -0.56 -8.40
CA THR A 225 9.50 0.27 -8.60
C THR A 225 10.73 -0.60 -8.90
N LYS A 226 11.51 -0.22 -9.91
CA LYS A 226 12.59 -1.05 -10.47
C LYS A 226 13.69 -1.40 -9.47
N GLU A 227 13.99 -0.51 -8.55
CA GLU A 227 15.04 -0.67 -7.52
C GLU A 227 14.42 -0.93 -6.14
N ASP A 228 13.20 -1.51 -6.08
CA ASP A 228 12.57 -1.88 -4.81
C ASP A 228 13.22 -3.12 -4.20
N HIS A 229 13.85 -2.97 -3.04
CA HIS A 229 14.38 -4.10 -2.26
C HIS A 229 13.40 -4.60 -1.17
N ILE A 230 12.38 -3.80 -0.84
CA ILE A 230 11.36 -4.12 0.16
C ILE A 230 10.28 -5.02 -0.45
N ALA A 231 9.85 -4.69 -1.66
CA ALA A 231 8.86 -5.42 -2.42
C ALA A 231 9.38 -5.54 -3.87
N PRO A 232 10.29 -6.51 -4.13
CA PRO A 232 10.90 -6.67 -5.44
C PRO A 232 9.86 -6.65 -6.56
N TRP A 233 10.14 -5.89 -7.62
CA TRP A 233 9.15 -5.67 -8.67
C TRP A 233 8.75 -6.98 -9.38
N THR A 234 9.66 -7.95 -9.47
CA THR A 234 9.39 -9.30 -9.99
C THR A 234 8.37 -10.05 -9.13
N SER A 235 8.47 -9.95 -7.80
CA SER A 235 7.53 -10.57 -6.86
C SER A 235 6.17 -9.90 -6.86
N THR A 236 6.13 -8.57 -6.95
CA THR A 236 4.86 -7.83 -7.10
C THR A 236 4.23 -8.04 -8.49
N TYR A 237 5.05 -8.27 -9.53
CA TYR A 237 4.60 -8.60 -10.89
C TYR A 237 3.93 -9.97 -10.96
N ALA A 238 4.33 -10.95 -10.14
CA ALA A 238 3.72 -12.29 -10.12
C ALA A 238 2.19 -12.25 -9.95
N ALA A 239 1.67 -11.27 -9.19
CA ALA A 239 0.22 -11.05 -9.01
C ALA A 239 -0.53 -10.82 -10.33
N THR A 240 0.12 -10.28 -11.36
CA THR A 240 -0.47 -10.07 -12.69
C THR A 240 -0.86 -11.40 -13.36
N GLN A 241 -0.22 -12.51 -12.98
CA GLN A 241 -0.53 -13.84 -13.51
C GLN A 241 -1.69 -14.51 -12.78
N ILE A 242 -2.10 -13.95 -11.64
CA ILE A 242 -3.15 -14.51 -10.77
C ILE A 242 -4.51 -13.85 -11.06
N PHE A 243 -4.53 -12.52 -11.20
CA PHE A 243 -5.77 -11.76 -11.40
C PHE A 243 -6.35 -12.02 -12.80
N ARG A 244 -7.69 -12.17 -12.88
CA ARG A 244 -8.41 -12.46 -14.14
C ARG A 244 -8.90 -11.22 -14.88
N GLY A 245 -9.14 -10.12 -14.16
CA GLY A 245 -9.62 -8.87 -14.74
C GLY A 245 -8.66 -8.24 -15.73
N PRO A 246 -9.04 -7.13 -16.39
CA PRO A 246 -8.11 -6.33 -17.19
C PRO A 246 -6.94 -5.83 -16.34
N LYS A 247 -5.72 -5.88 -16.89
CA LYS A 247 -4.48 -5.58 -16.15
C LYS A 247 -3.68 -4.52 -16.88
N ARG A 248 -3.13 -3.57 -16.12
CA ARG A 248 -2.09 -2.65 -16.57
C ARG A 248 -0.95 -2.68 -15.56
N PHE A 249 0.25 -3.01 -15.99
CA PHE A 249 1.43 -2.98 -15.13
C PHE A 249 2.36 -1.85 -15.55
N VAL A 250 2.78 -1.05 -14.59
CA VAL A 250 3.74 0.02 -14.77
C VAL A 250 4.92 -0.19 -13.84
N LEU A 251 6.11 -0.21 -14.41
CA LEU A 251 7.35 -0.24 -13.65
C LEU A 251 7.90 1.18 -13.56
N ALA A 252 7.83 1.80 -12.40
CA ALA A 252 8.44 3.11 -12.15
C ALA A 252 9.95 2.95 -11.90
N GLY A 253 10.75 3.97 -12.24
CA GLY A 253 12.16 4.01 -11.83
C GLY A 253 12.35 4.26 -10.33
N SER A 254 13.59 4.16 -9.86
CA SER A 254 14.00 4.32 -8.45
C SER A 254 13.46 3.24 -7.51
N GLY A 255 13.64 3.45 -6.20
CA GLY A 255 13.30 2.51 -5.12
C GLY A 255 11.90 2.73 -4.53
N HIS A 256 11.58 1.94 -3.50
CA HIS A 256 10.23 1.74 -2.95
C HIS A 256 9.37 3.00 -2.78
N ILE A 257 9.96 4.06 -2.22
CA ILE A 257 9.25 5.31 -1.95
C ILE A 257 9.45 6.32 -3.08
N ALA A 258 10.69 6.52 -3.51
CA ALA A 258 11.03 7.55 -4.50
C ALA A 258 10.40 7.27 -5.87
N GLY A 259 10.20 6.00 -6.24
CA GLY A 259 9.53 5.63 -7.48
C GLY A 259 8.01 5.79 -7.42
N VAL A 260 7.37 5.50 -6.27
CA VAL A 260 5.93 5.72 -6.08
C VAL A 260 5.63 7.21 -5.92
N ILE A 261 6.38 7.90 -5.05
CA ILE A 261 6.25 9.34 -4.77
C ILE A 261 7.10 10.14 -5.76
N ASN A 262 6.75 10.07 -7.04
CA ASN A 262 7.41 10.77 -8.12
C ASN A 262 6.50 11.86 -8.71
N PRO A 263 6.42 13.07 -8.12
CA PRO A 263 5.54 14.12 -8.65
C PRO A 263 5.96 14.53 -10.08
N PRO A 264 5.01 14.77 -11.01
CA PRO A 264 5.33 15.13 -12.40
C PRO A 264 6.30 16.30 -12.57
N ALA A 265 6.20 17.30 -11.69
CA ALA A 265 7.09 18.46 -11.68
C ALA A 265 8.57 18.12 -11.41
N SER A 266 8.88 16.91 -10.90
CA SER A 266 10.26 16.47 -10.66
C SER A 266 11.02 16.21 -11.96
N GLY A 267 10.32 15.74 -13.02
CA GLY A 267 10.95 15.24 -14.24
C GLY A 267 11.91 14.07 -14.05
N LYS A 268 11.88 13.38 -12.91
CA LYS A 268 12.86 12.33 -12.54
C LYS A 268 12.38 10.91 -12.90
N TYR A 269 13.36 10.01 -13.00
CA TYR A 269 13.29 8.54 -13.05
C TYR A 269 12.70 7.90 -14.32
N GLY A 270 11.59 8.40 -14.84
CA GLY A 270 10.85 7.71 -15.91
C GLY A 270 10.11 6.46 -15.42
N TYR A 271 9.44 5.80 -16.35
CA TYR A 271 8.69 4.56 -16.11
C TYR A 271 8.61 3.70 -17.38
N TRP A 272 8.30 2.42 -17.21
CA TRP A 272 8.17 1.45 -18.31
C TRP A 272 6.77 0.87 -18.34
N THR A 273 6.23 0.74 -19.55
CA THR A 273 4.92 0.12 -19.81
C THR A 273 5.05 -0.91 -20.92
N ASN A 274 4.32 -2.00 -20.80
CA ASN A 274 4.13 -2.98 -21.86
C ASN A 274 2.64 -3.35 -21.89
N ASP A 275 2.07 -3.50 -23.09
CA ASP A 275 0.68 -3.93 -23.25
C ASP A 275 0.55 -5.44 -23.03
N ASP A 276 1.64 -6.20 -23.24
CA ASP A 276 1.74 -7.61 -22.92
C ASP A 276 2.22 -7.84 -21.47
N LEU A 277 1.71 -8.90 -20.84
CA LEU A 277 2.08 -9.33 -19.50
C LEU A 277 2.56 -10.80 -19.51
N PRO A 278 3.74 -11.08 -20.11
CA PRO A 278 4.30 -12.44 -20.13
C PRO A 278 4.51 -12.98 -18.72
N ALA A 279 4.55 -14.29 -18.56
CA ALA A 279 4.77 -14.93 -17.25
C ALA A 279 6.11 -14.51 -16.62
N GLU A 280 7.17 -14.45 -17.44
CA GLU A 280 8.50 -14.05 -17.00
C GLU A 280 8.60 -12.50 -16.90
N PRO A 281 8.93 -11.94 -15.73
CA PRO A 281 9.01 -10.49 -15.56
C PRO A 281 10.11 -9.86 -16.42
N GLU A 282 11.25 -10.52 -16.61
CA GLU A 282 12.33 -10.02 -17.46
C GLU A 282 11.89 -9.87 -18.92
N ALA A 283 10.98 -10.73 -19.40
CA ALA A 283 10.39 -10.60 -20.73
C ALA A 283 9.47 -9.38 -20.83
N PHE A 284 8.72 -9.06 -19.76
CA PHE A 284 7.95 -7.81 -19.68
C PHE A 284 8.88 -6.61 -19.88
N LEU A 285 9.98 -6.53 -19.11
CA LEU A 285 10.92 -5.41 -19.16
C LEU A 285 11.62 -5.32 -20.51
N ALA A 286 12.03 -6.45 -21.10
CA ALA A 286 12.69 -6.48 -22.40
C ALA A 286 11.80 -5.96 -23.54
N GLY A 287 10.47 -6.16 -23.45
CA GLY A 287 9.49 -5.63 -24.39
C GLY A 287 8.90 -4.27 -24.03
N ALA A 288 9.24 -3.71 -22.88
CA ALA A 288 8.61 -2.50 -22.39
C ALA A 288 9.12 -1.23 -23.10
N THR A 289 8.20 -0.29 -23.31
CA THR A 289 8.54 1.07 -23.75
C THR A 289 8.88 1.92 -22.53
N GLN A 290 10.03 2.58 -22.56
CA GLN A 290 10.43 3.57 -21.56
C GLN A 290 9.79 4.93 -21.87
N HIS A 291 9.26 5.57 -20.83
CA HIS A 291 8.70 6.92 -20.85
C HIS A 291 9.46 7.78 -19.85
N ASP A 292 9.67 9.05 -20.21
CA ASP A 292 10.28 10.02 -19.30
C ASP A 292 9.26 10.58 -18.30
N GLY A 293 9.75 11.06 -17.16
CA GLY A 293 8.93 11.72 -16.14
C GLY A 293 8.13 10.77 -15.25
N SER A 294 6.95 11.22 -14.81
CA SER A 294 6.15 10.53 -13.79
C SER A 294 5.05 9.67 -14.39
N TRP A 295 4.92 8.45 -13.88
CA TRP A 295 3.79 7.54 -14.16
C TRP A 295 2.44 8.08 -13.64
N TRP A 296 2.42 9.11 -12.78
CA TRP A 296 1.18 9.63 -12.21
C TRP A 296 0.17 10.10 -13.26
N HIS A 297 0.64 10.63 -14.40
CA HIS A 297 -0.24 11.03 -15.50
C HIS A 297 -0.84 9.82 -16.22
N ASP A 298 -0.05 8.77 -16.43
CA ASP A 298 -0.52 7.50 -16.98
C ASP A 298 -1.63 6.90 -16.11
N TRP A 299 -1.41 6.85 -14.79
CA TRP A 299 -2.42 6.42 -13.84
C TRP A 299 -3.66 7.31 -13.85
N ALA A 300 -3.50 8.64 -13.87
CA ALA A 300 -4.63 9.56 -13.86
C ALA A 300 -5.50 9.39 -15.10
N GLU A 301 -4.91 9.19 -16.28
CA GLU A 301 -5.63 8.89 -17.51
C GLU A 301 -6.38 7.55 -17.41
N TRP A 302 -5.69 6.49 -16.99
CA TRP A 302 -6.29 5.17 -16.80
C TRP A 302 -7.45 5.18 -15.80
N ASN A 303 -7.27 5.83 -14.64
CA ASN A 303 -8.27 5.89 -13.59
C ASN A 303 -9.47 6.77 -14.00
N ARG A 304 -9.24 7.83 -14.78
CA ARG A 304 -10.32 8.69 -15.30
C ARG A 304 -11.28 7.91 -16.18
N ALA A 305 -10.78 7.01 -17.03
CA ALA A 305 -11.61 6.13 -17.86
C ALA A 305 -12.50 5.17 -17.04
N LYS A 306 -12.23 5.00 -15.75
CA LYS A 306 -12.98 4.15 -14.82
C LYS A 306 -13.82 4.94 -13.80
N SER A 307 -13.77 6.27 -13.86
CA SER A 307 -14.36 7.17 -12.84
C SER A 307 -15.68 7.82 -13.26
N GLY A 308 -16.27 7.39 -14.38
CA GLY A 308 -17.54 7.94 -14.88
C GLY A 308 -17.44 9.39 -15.36
N PRO A 309 -18.59 10.06 -15.62
CA PRO A 309 -18.62 11.45 -16.05
C PRO A 309 -18.20 12.41 -14.94
N LYS A 310 -17.75 13.61 -15.32
CA LYS A 310 -17.49 14.69 -14.36
C LYS A 310 -18.80 15.15 -13.71
N VAL A 311 -18.69 15.55 -12.45
CA VAL A 311 -19.77 16.14 -11.66
C VAL A 311 -19.25 17.39 -10.95
N ASP A 312 -20.15 18.19 -10.40
CA ASP A 312 -19.78 19.33 -9.57
C ASP A 312 -18.93 18.89 -8.38
N ALA A 313 -17.94 19.72 -8.03
CA ALA A 313 -17.01 19.42 -6.97
C ALA A 313 -17.74 19.22 -5.63
N ARG A 314 -17.53 18.06 -5.01
CA ARG A 314 -18.14 17.72 -3.73
C ARG A 314 -17.48 18.52 -2.60
N GLN A 315 -18.30 19.03 -1.68
CA GLN A 315 -17.83 19.70 -0.47
C GLN A 315 -17.96 18.74 0.71
N PRO A 316 -16.88 18.51 1.48
CA PRO A 316 -16.96 17.70 2.70
C PRO A 316 -18.08 18.20 3.61
N GLY A 317 -19.00 17.31 3.97
CA GLY A 317 -20.15 17.64 4.81
C GLY A 317 -21.44 18.04 4.09
N SER A 318 -21.45 18.15 2.75
CA SER A 318 -22.68 18.42 2.00
C SER A 318 -23.67 17.23 1.97
N GLY A 319 -23.17 16.01 2.22
CA GLY A 319 -23.97 14.79 2.29
C GLY A 319 -24.54 14.47 3.68
N LYS A 320 -24.83 13.19 3.93
CA LYS A 320 -25.43 12.74 5.20
C LYS A 320 -24.43 12.59 6.35
N LEU A 321 -23.14 12.71 6.08
CA LEU A 321 -22.08 12.65 7.09
C LEU A 321 -21.60 14.07 7.40
N LYS A 322 -21.60 14.43 8.68
CA LYS A 322 -21.05 15.71 9.14
C LYS A 322 -19.54 15.60 9.34
N PRO A 323 -18.75 16.63 8.96
CA PRO A 323 -17.33 16.67 9.31
C PRO A 323 -17.14 16.59 10.83
N ILE A 324 -16.09 15.87 11.26
CA ILE A 324 -15.78 15.68 12.68
C ILE A 324 -14.69 16.65 13.12
N GLU A 325 -13.61 16.74 12.33
CA GLU A 325 -12.44 17.59 12.54
C GLU A 325 -11.75 17.81 11.19
N ASP A 326 -10.89 18.83 11.09
CA ASP A 326 -10.10 19.10 9.89
C ASP A 326 -9.04 18.00 9.68
N ALA A 327 -8.69 17.76 8.40
CA ALA A 327 -7.54 16.94 8.05
C ALA A 327 -6.24 17.55 8.65
N PRO A 328 -5.27 16.73 9.09
CA PRO A 328 -5.12 15.30 8.80
C PRO A 328 -5.78 14.37 9.85
N GLY A 329 -6.51 14.94 10.82
CA GLY A 329 -7.21 14.20 11.86
C GLY A 329 -6.33 13.73 13.03
N ARG A 330 -6.96 13.33 14.13
CA ARG A 330 -6.29 12.99 15.40
C ARG A 330 -5.61 11.63 15.41
N TYR A 331 -6.00 10.70 14.54
CA TYR A 331 -5.40 9.35 14.52
C TYR A 331 -3.95 9.38 14.05
N VAL A 332 -3.66 10.17 13.02
CA VAL A 332 -2.31 10.32 12.48
C VAL A 332 -1.44 11.23 13.33
N ALA A 333 -2.04 12.20 14.04
CA ALA A 333 -1.34 13.10 14.95
C ALA A 333 -0.92 12.45 16.29
N ARG A 334 -1.41 11.25 16.62
CA ARG A 334 -1.01 10.55 17.85
C ARG A 334 0.41 10.00 17.71
N GLU A 335 1.32 10.53 18.52
CA GLU A 335 2.63 9.91 18.73
C GLU A 335 2.47 8.57 19.49
N PRO A 336 3.31 7.56 19.21
CA PRO A 336 3.42 6.39 20.06
C PRO A 336 3.81 6.88 21.47
N ARG A 337 3.00 6.59 22.51
CA ARG A 337 3.39 6.89 23.90
C ARG A 337 4.80 6.34 24.13
N LYS A 338 5.77 7.21 24.42
CA LYS A 338 7.10 6.82 24.91
C LYS A 338 6.86 6.09 26.23
N VAL A 339 7.22 4.81 26.29
CA VAL A 339 7.35 4.11 27.57
C VAL A 339 8.52 4.79 28.27
N LEU A 340 8.23 5.68 29.22
CA LEU A 340 9.24 6.14 30.16
C LEU A 340 9.61 4.90 30.99
N ASN A 341 10.83 4.39 30.77
CA ASN A 341 11.42 3.35 31.61
C ASN A 341 11.58 3.85 33.04
#